data_AF-A0A314YDV2-F1
#
_entry.id   AF-A0A314YDV2-F1
#
_cell.length_a   1.000
_cell.length_b   1.000
_cell.length_c   1.000
_cell.angle_alpha   90.00
_cell.angle_beta   90.00
_cell.angle_gamma   90.00
#
_symmetry.space_group_name_H-M   'P 1'
#
loop_
_entity.id
_entity.type
_entity.pdbx_description
1 polymer ?
#
loop_
_entity_poly.entity_id
_entity_poly.type
_entity_poly.pdbx_seq_one_letter_code
_entity_poly.pdbx_strand_id
1 'polypeptide(L)'
;MVQEAEKYKSEDEDHKKKVEAKNALENYAYNMRNTVRDEKIGSKLNPADKKKIEDSVEDAIQWLDGNQLAECDEFEDKMKELENLCNPIIAKMYQGAGAEAGGGGVDDDAPPPAASGAGPKIEEVD
;
A
#
# COMPACT_ATOMS: atom_id res chain seq x y z
N MET A 1 -43.25 10.82 -0.52
CA MET A 1 -42.76 10.52 0.84
C MET A 1 -41.75 9.36 0.87
N VAL A 2 -42.10 8.09 0.57
CA VAL A 2 -41.11 6.98 0.59
C VAL A 2 -40.09 7.10 -0.56
N GLN A 3 -40.54 7.37 -1.78
CA GLN A 3 -39.66 7.54 -2.95
C GLN A 3 -38.71 8.75 -2.84
N GLU A 4 -39.15 9.82 -2.17
CA GLU A 4 -38.31 10.99 -1.91
C GLU A 4 -37.22 10.65 -0.89
N ALA A 5 -37.55 9.94 0.18
CA ALA A 5 -36.58 9.50 1.19
C ALA A 5 -35.52 8.55 0.61
N GLU A 6 -35.91 7.65 -0.29
CA GLU A 6 -34.96 6.77 -0.98
C GLU A 6 -34.04 7.53 -1.94
N LYS A 7 -34.58 8.54 -2.64
CA LYS A 7 -33.78 9.39 -3.53
C LYS A 7 -32.72 10.17 -2.76
N TYR A 8 -33.11 10.86 -1.68
CA TYR A 8 -32.17 11.60 -0.83
C TYR A 8 -31.08 10.68 -0.27
N LYS A 9 -31.44 9.48 0.20
CA LYS A 9 -30.47 8.50 0.68
C LYS A 9 -29.44 8.10 -0.39
N SER A 10 -29.86 7.90 -1.63
CA SER A 10 -28.92 7.57 -2.72
C SER A 10 -28.00 8.74 -3.04
N GLU A 11 -28.56 9.96 -3.15
CA GLU A 11 -27.78 11.17 -3.43
C GLU A 11 -26.74 11.46 -2.32
N ASP A 12 -27.10 11.27 -1.05
CA ASP A 12 -26.18 11.39 0.09
C ASP A 12 -25.05 10.34 0.05
N GLU A 13 -25.37 9.08 -0.28
CA GLU A 13 -24.38 8.00 -0.39
C GLU A 13 -23.40 8.23 -1.55
N ASP A 14 -23.89 8.69 -2.70
CA ASP A 14 -23.05 8.96 -3.87
C ASP A 14 -22.13 10.16 -3.62
N HIS A 15 -22.63 11.22 -2.99
CA HIS A 15 -21.78 12.33 -2.54
C HIS A 15 -20.73 11.90 -1.53
N LYS A 16 -21.10 11.06 -0.56
CA LYS A 16 -20.17 10.53 0.43
C LYS A 16 -19.04 9.74 -0.23
N LYS A 17 -19.38 8.80 -1.13
CA LYS A 17 -18.38 8.00 -1.87
C LYS A 17 -17.45 8.88 -2.68
N LYS A 18 -17.98 9.89 -3.38
CA LYS A 18 -17.17 10.87 -4.14
C LYS A 18 -16.15 11.58 -3.25
N VAL A 19 -16.58 12.05 -2.08
CA VAL A 19 -15.68 12.70 -1.10
C VAL A 19 -14.64 11.72 -0.57
N GLU A 20 -15.03 10.49 -0.25
CA GLU A 20 -14.10 9.45 0.23
C GLU A 20 -13.06 9.08 -0.84
N ALA A 21 -13.47 8.88 -2.10
CA ALA A 21 -12.57 8.57 -3.22
C ALA A 21 -11.57 9.70 -3.46
N LYS A 22 -12.04 10.96 -3.47
CA LYS A 22 -11.16 12.14 -3.59
C LYS A 22 -10.15 12.21 -2.45
N ASN A 23 -10.61 12.06 -1.20
CA ASN A 23 -9.74 12.09 -0.03
C ASN A 23 -8.73 10.93 -0.05
N ALA A 24 -9.12 9.75 -0.53
CA ALA A 24 -8.22 8.61 -0.66
C ALA A 24 -7.09 8.90 -1.65
N LEU A 25 -7.41 9.42 -2.84
CA LEU A 25 -6.42 9.82 -3.84
C LEU A 25 -5.49 10.91 -3.32
N GLU A 26 -6.05 11.95 -2.70
CA GLU A 26 -5.27 13.05 -2.13
C GLU A 26 -4.28 12.55 -1.06
N ASN A 27 -4.77 11.78 -0.09
CA ASN A 27 -3.94 11.21 0.96
C ASN A 27 -2.86 10.29 0.39
N TYR A 28 -3.19 9.42 -0.56
CA TYR A 28 -2.22 8.52 -1.17
C TYR A 28 -1.13 9.30 -1.90
N ALA A 29 -1.50 10.28 -2.73
CA ALA A 29 -0.57 11.11 -3.48
C ALA A 29 0.41 11.84 -2.52
N TYR A 30 -0.09 12.52 -1.50
CA TYR A 30 0.78 13.22 -0.55
C TYR A 30 1.65 12.28 0.28
N ASN A 31 1.11 11.16 0.76
CA ASN A 31 1.89 10.16 1.48
C ASN A 31 3.00 9.58 0.60
N MET A 32 2.70 9.32 -0.67
CA MET A 32 3.68 8.82 -1.64
C MET A 32 4.79 9.82 -1.90
N ARG A 33 4.42 11.08 -2.15
CA ARG A 33 5.36 12.20 -2.33
C ARG A 33 6.35 12.28 -1.18
N ASN A 34 5.83 12.25 0.05
CA ASN A 34 6.64 12.35 1.25
C ASN A 34 7.54 11.12 1.40
N THR A 35 7.01 9.93 1.10
CA THR A 35 7.76 8.66 1.16
C THR A 35 8.95 8.64 0.21
N VAL A 36 8.80 9.07 -1.05
CA VAL A 36 9.92 9.07 -2.02
C VAL A 36 10.90 10.22 -1.82
N ARG A 37 10.48 11.28 -1.13
CA ARG A 37 11.32 12.42 -0.74
C ARG A 37 12.04 12.21 0.59
N ASP A 38 11.55 11.30 1.44
CA ASP A 38 12.26 10.89 2.64
C ASP A 38 13.63 10.32 2.25
N GLU A 39 14.69 10.79 2.91
CA GLU A 39 16.05 10.43 2.55
C GLU A 39 16.32 8.93 2.68
N LYS A 40 15.79 8.28 3.73
CA LYS A 40 16.03 6.86 4.03
C LYS A 40 15.37 5.94 3.02
N ILE A 41 14.22 6.38 2.50
CA ILE A 41 13.43 5.62 1.55
C ILE A 41 13.84 5.96 0.11
N GLY A 42 13.94 7.24 -0.21
CA GLY A 42 14.35 7.74 -1.52
C GLY A 42 15.75 7.29 -1.91
N SER A 43 16.67 7.07 -0.96
CA SER A 43 18.01 6.52 -1.26
C SER A 43 17.99 5.03 -1.66
N LYS A 44 16.92 4.29 -1.33
CA LYS A 44 16.75 2.88 -1.70
C LYS A 44 16.13 2.71 -3.09
N LEU A 45 15.56 3.79 -3.64
CA LEU A 45 15.01 3.82 -4.98
C LEU A 45 16.08 4.25 -5.98
N ASN A 46 16.10 3.62 -7.15
CA ASN A 46 16.94 4.15 -8.22
C ASN A 46 16.38 5.51 -8.69
N PRO A 47 17.24 6.41 -9.24
CA PRO A 47 16.80 7.76 -9.62
C PRO A 47 15.67 7.80 -10.65
N ALA A 48 15.60 6.80 -11.55
CA ALA A 48 14.57 6.74 -12.58
C ALA A 48 13.19 6.40 -11.99
N ASP A 49 13.12 5.40 -11.11
CA ASP A 49 11.91 5.00 -10.41
C ASP A 49 11.44 6.09 -9.44
N LYS A 50 12.37 6.72 -8.71
CA LYS A 50 12.06 7.86 -7.86
C LYS A 50 11.42 9.00 -8.65
N LYS A 51 12.07 9.42 -9.75
CA LYS A 51 11.55 10.49 -10.61
C LYS A 51 10.18 10.11 -11.19
N LYS A 52 9.99 8.85 -11.61
CA LYS A 52 8.72 8.37 -12.15
C LYS A 52 7.57 8.46 -11.14
N ILE A 53 7.82 8.10 -9.88
CA ILE A 53 6.83 8.27 -8.80
C ILE A 53 6.58 9.76 -8.56
N GLU A 54 7.63 10.58 -8.41
CA GLU A 54 7.48 12.02 -8.18
C GLU A 54 6.64 12.67 -9.28
N ASP A 55 6.97 12.45 -10.56
CA ASP A 55 6.23 13.00 -11.69
C ASP A 55 4.75 12.57 -11.68
N SER A 56 4.48 11.28 -11.40
CA SER A 56 3.10 10.75 -11.40
C SER A 56 2.27 11.26 -10.23
N VAL A 57 2.90 11.43 -9.06
CA VAL A 57 2.27 11.99 -7.87
C VAL A 57 1.98 13.48 -8.05
N GLU A 58 2.91 14.26 -8.60
CA GLU A 58 2.66 15.67 -8.90
C GLU A 58 1.55 15.83 -9.95
N ASP A 59 1.52 14.97 -10.98
CA ASP A 59 0.43 14.96 -11.97
C ASP A 59 -0.93 14.64 -11.33
N ALA A 60 -0.98 13.65 -10.42
CA ALA A 60 -2.21 13.33 -9.68
C ALA A 60 -2.69 14.49 -8.79
N ILE A 61 -1.77 15.20 -8.11
CA ILE A 61 -2.10 16.38 -7.30
C ILE A 61 -2.63 17.52 -8.19
N GLN A 62 -1.95 17.81 -9.31
CA GLN A 62 -2.41 18.84 -10.25
C GLN A 62 -3.77 18.49 -10.86
N TRP A 63 -3.97 17.21 -11.19
CA TRP A 63 -5.25 16.72 -11.67
C TRP A 63 -6.34 16.92 -10.61
N LEU A 64 -6.08 16.53 -9.35
CA LEU A 64 -7.01 16.77 -8.23
C LEU A 64 -7.39 18.24 -8.10
N ASP A 65 -6.41 19.16 -8.12
CA ASP A 65 -6.64 20.60 -8.00
C ASP A 65 -7.54 21.15 -9.12
N GLY A 66 -7.39 20.62 -10.34
CA GLY A 66 -8.23 20.99 -11.49
C GLY A 66 -9.59 20.28 -11.55
N ASN A 67 -9.74 19.14 -10.87
CA ASN A 67 -10.87 18.21 -11.02
C ASN A 67 -11.60 18.00 -9.68
N GLN A 68 -11.72 19.06 -8.87
CA GLN A 68 -12.30 19.01 -7.52
C GLN A 68 -13.76 18.50 -7.46
N LEU A 69 -14.47 18.52 -8.59
CA LEU A 69 -15.87 18.12 -8.77
C LEU A 69 -16.04 16.87 -9.66
N ALA A 70 -14.96 16.12 -9.93
CA ALA A 70 -15.02 14.90 -10.72
C ALA A 70 -15.97 13.85 -10.11
N GLU A 71 -16.35 12.87 -10.92
CA GLU A 71 -17.17 11.75 -10.47
C GLU A 71 -16.36 10.75 -9.64
N CYS A 72 -17.06 9.92 -8.84
CA CYS A 72 -16.43 8.92 -7.99
C CYS A 72 -15.50 8.01 -8.79
N ASP A 73 -15.98 7.49 -9.94
CA ASP A 73 -15.21 6.62 -10.82
C ASP A 73 -13.94 7.29 -11.35
N GLU A 74 -13.95 8.60 -11.62
CA GLU A 74 -12.77 9.33 -12.09
C GLU A 74 -11.68 9.43 -11.01
N PHE A 75 -12.08 9.70 -9.76
CA PHE A 75 -11.15 9.67 -8.62
C PHE A 75 -10.57 8.26 -8.40
N GLU A 76 -11.41 7.22 -8.49
CA GLU A 76 -10.99 5.83 -8.34
C GLU A 76 -10.06 5.37 -9.46
N ASP A 77 -10.31 5.78 -10.70
CA ASP A 77 -9.45 5.43 -11.83
C ASP A 77 -8.10 6.13 -11.75
N LYS A 78 -8.08 7.42 -11.38
CA LYS A 78 -6.82 8.14 -11.16
C LYS A 78 -6.02 7.55 -9.99
N MET A 79 -6.69 7.08 -8.94
CA MET A 79 -6.08 6.32 -7.85
C MET A 79 -5.44 5.03 -8.34
N LYS A 80 -6.17 4.20 -9.11
CA LYS A 80 -5.63 2.96 -9.67
C LYS A 80 -4.42 3.21 -10.57
N GLU A 81 -4.45 4.24 -11.40
CA GLU A 81 -3.30 4.62 -12.24
C GLU A 81 -2.06 4.90 -11.39
N LEU A 82 -2.21 5.66 -10.31
CA LEU A 82 -1.11 6.00 -9.41
C LEU A 82 -0.61 4.76 -8.64
N GLU A 83 -1.52 3.92 -8.13
CA GLU A 83 -1.19 2.67 -7.45
C GLU A 83 -0.46 1.67 -8.36
N ASN A 84 -0.92 1.50 -9.59
CA ASN A 84 -0.31 0.58 -10.57
C ASN A 84 1.15 0.96 -10.88
N LEU A 85 1.50 2.22 -10.73
CA LEU A 85 2.86 2.71 -10.89
C LEU A 85 3.68 2.58 -9.61
N CYS A 86 3.12 2.98 -8.47
CA CYS A 86 3.83 3.05 -7.18
C CYS A 86 4.03 1.66 -6.55
N ASN A 87 3.01 0.80 -6.56
CA ASN A 87 3.03 -0.52 -5.93
C ASN A 87 4.20 -1.42 -6.38
N PRO A 88 4.49 -1.60 -7.69
CA PRO A 88 5.60 -2.45 -8.13
C PRO A 88 6.97 -1.87 -7.75
N ILE A 89 7.11 -0.55 -7.66
CA ILE A 89 8.37 0.11 -7.28
C ILE A 89 8.62 -0.05 -5.78
N ILE A 90 7.57 0.17 -4.97
CA ILE A 90 7.63 0.00 -3.52
C ILE A 90 7.87 -1.47 -3.15
N ALA A 91 7.21 -2.41 -3.83
CA ALA A 91 7.44 -3.83 -3.61
C ALA A 91 8.92 -4.21 -3.82
N LYS A 92 9.52 -3.74 -4.92
CA LYS A 92 10.96 -3.94 -5.20
C LYS A 92 11.85 -3.36 -4.09
N MET A 93 11.49 -2.19 -3.56
CA MET A 93 12.22 -1.55 -2.47
C MET A 93 12.21 -2.39 -1.18
N TYR A 94 11.05 -2.94 -0.79
CA TYR A 94 10.95 -3.82 0.39
C TYR A 94 11.67 -5.16 0.17
N GLN A 95 11.63 -5.71 -1.05
CA GLN A 95 12.38 -6.92 -1.39
C GLN A 95 13.89 -6.71 -1.33
N GLY A 96 14.38 -5.55 -1.78
CA GLY A 96 15.79 -5.16 -1.65
C GLY A 96 16.23 -4.99 -0.20
N ALA A 97 15.38 -4.36 0.63
CA ALA A 97 15.65 -4.15 2.05
C ALA A 97 15.60 -5.44 2.91
N GLY A 98 14.96 -6.51 2.41
CA GLY A 98 14.92 -7.81 3.09
C GLY A 98 16.17 -8.66 2.88
N ALA A 99 16.94 -8.41 1.81
CA ALA A 99 18.16 -9.16 1.51
C ALA A 99 19.38 -8.73 2.36
N GLU A 100 19.35 -7.49 2.88
CA GLU A 100 20.42 -6.92 3.72
C GLU A 100 20.32 -7.30 5.21
N ALA A 101 19.23 -7.94 5.65
CA ALA A 101 19.02 -8.39 7.04
C ALA A 101 19.18 -9.92 7.23
N GLY A 102 19.43 -10.69 6.16
CA GLY A 102 19.46 -12.16 6.17
C GLY A 102 20.84 -12.81 5.99
N GLY A 103 21.93 -12.04 6.03
CA GLY A 103 23.31 -12.55 5.89
C GLY A 103 23.88 -13.12 7.19
N GLY A 104 23.15 -14.00 7.88
CA GLY A 104 23.59 -14.67 9.11
C GLY A 104 23.87 -16.14 8.87
N GLY A 105 25.15 -16.48 8.65
CA GLY A 105 25.74 -17.78 8.94
C GLY A 105 25.13 -19.02 8.26
N VAL A 106 25.59 -19.32 7.05
CA VAL A 106 25.70 -20.73 6.61
C VAL A 106 27.09 -21.22 7.01
N ASP A 107 27.24 -21.61 8.29
CA ASP A 107 28.37 -22.46 8.68
C ASP A 107 27.87 -23.90 8.72
N ASP A 108 28.61 -24.69 7.94
CA ASP A 108 28.45 -26.07 7.55
C ASP A 108 28.76 -26.98 8.75
N ASP A 109 27.75 -27.51 9.44
CA ASP A 109 27.87 -28.80 10.13
C ASP A 109 26.47 -29.34 10.51
N ALA A 110 25.93 -30.17 9.64
CA ALA A 110 24.90 -31.12 10.01
C ALA A 110 25.43 -32.53 9.73
N PRO A 111 25.46 -33.41 10.74
CA PRO A 111 25.20 -34.81 10.54
C PRO A 111 23.78 -35.20 11.01
N PRO A 112 23.21 -36.31 10.47
CA PRO A 112 21.77 -36.53 10.37
C PRO A 112 21.20 -37.40 11.53
N PRO A 113 19.91 -37.81 11.52
CA PRO A 113 19.05 -37.95 12.71
C PRO A 113 19.18 -39.30 13.41
N ALA A 114 18.88 -39.33 14.72
CA ALA A 114 18.69 -40.56 15.47
C ALA A 114 17.34 -40.55 16.22
N ALA A 115 16.55 -41.56 15.90
CA ALA A 115 15.26 -41.89 16.50
C ALA A 115 15.37 -42.30 17.98
N SER A 116 14.18 -42.39 18.61
CA SER A 116 13.87 -42.93 19.96
C SER A 116 13.57 -41.81 20.96
N GLY A 117 12.45 -41.77 21.65
CA GLY A 117 11.40 -42.76 21.86
C GLY A 117 10.52 -42.29 23.01
N ALA A 118 9.36 -42.94 23.14
CA ALA A 118 8.52 -43.04 24.35
C ALA A 118 7.98 -41.74 24.99
N GLY A 119 6.64 -41.62 25.02
CA GLY A 119 5.95 -40.79 26.01
C GLY A 119 6.22 -41.24 27.45
N PRO A 120 5.71 -40.51 28.46
CA PRO A 120 4.37 -40.84 28.95
C PRO A 120 3.50 -39.64 29.38
N LYS A 121 2.22 -39.98 29.56
CA LYS A 121 1.10 -39.19 30.13
C LYS A 121 1.37 -38.77 31.58
N ILE A 122 0.86 -37.61 31.99
CA ILE A 122 0.32 -37.21 33.32
C ILE A 122 0.14 -35.68 33.29
N GLU A 123 -0.76 -34.99 33.97
CA GLU A 123 -2.00 -35.29 34.70
C GLU A 123 -2.73 -33.94 34.79
N GLU A 124 -4.02 -34.01 35.04
CA GLU A 124 -4.95 -32.90 35.27
C GLU A 124 -4.46 -31.97 36.40
N VAL A 125 -4.62 -30.66 36.25
CA VAL A 125 -4.87 -29.78 37.39
C VAL A 125 -5.80 -28.65 36.97
N ASP A 126 -6.88 -28.56 37.74
CA ASP A 126 -8.05 -27.68 37.73
C ASP A 126 -7.89 -26.28 37.07
#